data_AF-I6E411-F1
#
_entry.id   AF-I6E411-F1
#
_cell.length_a   1.000
_cell.length_b   1.000
_cell.length_c   1.000
_cell.angle_alpha   90.00
_cell.angle_beta   90.00
_cell.angle_gamma   90.00
#
_symmetry.space_group_name_H-M   'P 1'
#
loop_
_entity.id
_entity.type
_entity.pdbx_description
1 polymer ?
#
loop_
_entity_poly.entity_id
_entity_poly.type
_entity_poly.pdbx_seq_one_letter_code
_entity_poly.pdbx_strand_id
1 'polypeptide(L)'
;MRALEFICDVETDFGKKKGQSGLYFLATDCIASIRSSGQLSPALKDWVPKDEIALIRNGEERGDIAEAMFQVVKTAKGRQEMISSLVSVCLYPLILLTLCVVNMYNVHTRVIPMISAFAPEERWSVQMVILAKSSGLVIGYGLWLLAGLLLLAILIRMSFSLYTGPRRRYLDRIPPWSLYQTFHGVNYLFNISSMLQINIPLSHALTRIEKHAEHNRWLKSRISAIRKNVLSGQSLALAMKNCGYDFPSKSCVNNLLLNSEREDSVASMALYADRWLEEAKKNVRKSGIIITAISGLLVFLFIINMVSAIYGISDMLKQ
;
A
#
# COMPACT_ATOMS: atom_id res chain seq x y z
N MET A 1 -16.63 19.93 -20.80
CA MET A 1 -16.39 21.40 -20.79
C MET A 1 -17.32 22.11 -19.83
N ARG A 2 -18.65 22.14 -20.05
CA ARG A 2 -19.62 22.79 -19.13
C ARG A 2 -19.46 22.43 -17.65
N ALA A 3 -19.19 21.17 -17.33
CA ALA A 3 -18.95 20.73 -15.95
C ALA A 3 -17.71 21.38 -15.30
N LEU A 4 -16.64 21.61 -16.06
CA LEU A 4 -15.42 22.26 -15.56
C LEU A 4 -15.61 23.77 -15.39
N GLU A 5 -16.36 24.38 -16.31
CA GLU A 5 -16.75 25.81 -16.20
C GLU A 5 -17.61 26.02 -14.96
N PHE A 6 -18.58 25.13 -14.71
CA PHE A 6 -19.38 25.15 -13.48
C PHE A 6 -18.53 25.00 -12.22
N ILE A 7 -17.51 24.14 -12.21
CA ILE A 7 -16.57 24.03 -11.07
C ILE A 7 -15.85 25.37 -10.84
N CYS A 8 -15.37 26.02 -11.90
CA CYS A 8 -14.72 27.33 -11.79
C CYS A 8 -15.68 28.41 -11.26
N ASP A 9 -16.93 28.41 -11.72
CA ASP A 9 -17.95 29.34 -11.27
C ASP A 9 -18.29 29.14 -9.78
N VAL A 10 -18.47 27.89 -9.35
CA VAL A 10 -18.73 27.57 -7.94
C VAL A 10 -17.55 27.98 -7.04
N GLU A 11 -16.31 27.69 -7.45
CA GLU A 11 -15.11 28.05 -6.67
C GLU A 11 -14.87 29.55 -6.57
N THR A 12 -15.33 30.32 -7.56
CA THR A 12 -15.24 31.79 -7.57
C THR A 12 -16.46 32.48 -6.95
N ASP A 13 -17.43 31.72 -6.42
CA ASP A 13 -18.74 32.23 -6.00
C ASP A 13 -19.38 33.09 -7.11
N PHE A 14 -19.43 32.51 -8.30
CA PHE A 14 -19.89 33.12 -9.55
C PHE A 14 -19.22 34.47 -9.84
N GLY A 15 -17.90 34.52 -9.65
CA GLY A 15 -17.07 35.71 -9.92
C GLY A 15 -16.94 36.71 -8.76
N LYS A 16 -17.53 36.45 -7.59
CA LYS A 16 -17.40 37.32 -6.41
C LYS A 16 -16.04 37.20 -5.71
N LYS A 17 -15.35 36.07 -5.88
CA LYS A 17 -14.05 35.77 -5.25
C LYS A 17 -13.02 35.34 -6.30
N LYS A 18 -11.75 35.66 -6.04
CA LYS A 18 -10.65 35.13 -6.86
C LYS A 18 -10.53 33.62 -6.59
N GLY A 19 -10.49 32.82 -7.65
CA GLY A 19 -10.24 31.39 -7.57
C GLY A 19 -8.80 31.14 -7.11
N GLN A 20 -8.63 30.69 -5.86
CA GLN A 20 -7.32 30.39 -5.27
C GLN A 20 -7.17 28.92 -4.86
N SER A 21 -8.24 28.12 -4.98
CA SER A 21 -8.22 26.71 -4.62
C SER A 21 -7.50 25.87 -5.68
N GLY A 22 -6.92 24.74 -5.26
CA GLY A 22 -6.30 23.79 -6.20
C GLY A 22 -7.31 23.24 -7.22
N LEU A 23 -8.59 23.14 -6.84
CA LEU A 23 -9.69 22.72 -7.71
C LEU A 23 -9.94 23.73 -8.85
N TYR A 24 -9.88 25.02 -8.54
CA TYR A 24 -9.97 26.07 -9.55
C TYR A 24 -8.84 25.94 -10.57
N PHE A 25 -7.58 25.88 -10.13
CA PHE A 25 -6.42 25.76 -11.02
C PHE A 25 -6.51 24.51 -11.91
N LEU A 26 -6.82 23.36 -11.32
CA LEU A 26 -7.02 22.11 -12.06
C LEU A 26 -8.12 22.24 -13.12
N ALA A 27 -9.26 22.86 -12.77
CA ALA A 27 -10.36 23.04 -13.70
C ALA A 27 -9.98 23.97 -14.85
N THR A 28 -9.28 25.07 -14.59
CA THR A 28 -8.76 25.97 -15.64
C THR A 28 -7.74 25.29 -16.55
N ASP A 29 -6.81 24.51 -16.00
CA ASP A 29 -5.83 23.75 -16.79
C ASP A 29 -6.53 22.73 -17.70
N CYS A 30 -7.53 22.03 -17.17
CA CYS A 30 -8.35 21.09 -17.94
C CYS A 30 -9.11 21.80 -19.07
N ILE A 31 -9.70 22.96 -18.81
CA ILE A 31 -10.39 23.76 -19.83
C ILE A 31 -9.40 24.21 -20.92
N ALA A 32 -8.22 24.70 -20.54
CA ALA A 32 -7.18 25.12 -21.48
C ALA A 32 -6.68 23.94 -22.35
N SER A 33 -6.49 22.76 -21.76
CA SER A 33 -6.09 21.56 -22.48
C SER A 33 -7.16 21.07 -23.45
N ILE A 34 -8.44 21.07 -23.05
CA ILE A 34 -9.53 20.70 -23.97
C ILE A 34 -9.63 21.70 -25.12
N ARG A 35 -9.52 23.00 -24.85
CA ARG A 35 -9.60 24.04 -25.89
C ARG A 35 -8.45 23.97 -26.90
N SER A 36 -7.26 23.59 -26.46
CA SER A 36 -6.06 23.51 -27.31
C SER A 36 -5.90 22.18 -28.04
N SER A 37 -6.14 21.06 -27.37
CA SER A 37 -5.81 19.71 -27.86
C SER A 37 -7.02 18.79 -28.02
N GLY A 38 -8.19 19.17 -27.50
CA GLY A 38 -9.36 18.31 -27.39
C GLY A 38 -9.24 17.21 -26.32
N GLN A 39 -8.13 17.16 -25.59
CA GLN A 39 -7.82 16.12 -24.60
C GLN A 39 -7.67 16.71 -23.18
N LEU A 40 -8.03 15.93 -22.17
CA LEU A 40 -7.84 16.17 -20.73
C LEU A 40 -6.53 15.54 -20.21
N SER A 41 -6.11 14.41 -20.78
CA SER A 41 -4.92 13.68 -20.31
C SER A 41 -3.64 14.51 -20.23
N PRO A 42 -3.38 15.52 -21.10
CA PRO A 42 -2.20 16.38 -20.98
C PRO A 42 -2.24 17.26 -19.72
N ALA A 43 -3.38 17.90 -19.42
CA ALA A 43 -3.54 18.72 -18.22
C ALA A 43 -3.42 17.89 -16.93
N LEU A 44 -4.00 16.70 -16.91
CA LEU A 44 -4.02 15.86 -15.70
C LEU A 44 -2.68 15.21 -15.38
N LYS A 45 -1.68 15.35 -16.26
CA LYS A 45 -0.36 14.70 -16.12
C LYS A 45 0.35 15.06 -14.81
N ASP A 46 0.19 16.29 -14.36
CA ASP A 46 0.87 16.82 -13.17
C ASP A 46 0.03 16.65 -11.89
N TRP A 47 -1.27 16.37 -12.03
CA TRP A 47 -2.22 16.29 -10.93
C TRP A 47 -2.46 14.85 -10.44
N VAL A 48 -2.26 13.86 -11.32
CA VAL A 48 -2.72 12.49 -11.12
C VAL A 48 -1.56 11.50 -11.33
N PRO A 49 -1.51 10.34 -10.64
CA PRO A 49 -0.50 9.32 -10.90
C PRO A 49 -0.45 8.85 -12.37
N LYS A 50 0.75 8.50 -12.86
CA LYS A 50 0.99 8.04 -14.24
C LYS A 50 0.09 6.88 -14.68
N ASP A 51 -0.21 5.96 -13.76
CA ASP A 51 -1.06 4.79 -14.04
C ASP A 51 -2.53 5.17 -14.33
N GLU A 52 -3.03 6.22 -13.68
CA GLU A 52 -4.39 6.73 -13.82
C GLU A 52 -4.52 7.61 -15.08
N ILE A 53 -3.49 8.40 -15.40
CA ILE A 53 -3.43 9.17 -16.67
C ILE A 53 -3.50 8.25 -17.88
N ALA A 54 -2.83 7.09 -17.82
CA ALA A 54 -2.89 6.09 -18.89
C ALA A 54 -4.32 5.58 -19.12
N LEU A 55 -5.08 5.35 -18.03
CA LEU A 55 -6.46 4.91 -18.10
C LEU A 55 -7.38 6.00 -18.71
N ILE A 56 -7.18 7.26 -18.30
CA ILE A 56 -7.89 8.42 -18.85
C ILE A 56 -7.65 8.55 -20.35
N ARG A 57 -6.39 8.48 -20.77
CA ARG A 57 -6.01 8.56 -22.17
C ARG A 57 -6.64 7.44 -23.01
N ASN A 58 -6.73 6.23 -22.47
CA ASN A 58 -7.43 5.14 -23.15
C ASN A 58 -8.93 5.43 -23.29
N GLY A 59 -9.56 6.04 -22.28
CA GLY A 59 -10.95 6.51 -22.34
C GLY A 59 -11.18 7.62 -23.37
N GLU A 60 -10.22 8.53 -23.53
CA GLU A 60 -10.24 9.55 -24.58
C GLU A 60 -10.15 8.95 -25.98
N GLU A 61 -9.22 8.01 -26.18
CA GLU A 61 -9.07 7.29 -27.45
C GLU A 61 -10.32 6.44 -27.76
N ARG A 62 -11.02 5.93 -26.73
CA ARG A 62 -12.32 5.23 -26.84
C ARG A 62 -13.48 6.15 -27.20
N GLY A 63 -13.40 7.43 -26.86
CA GLY A 63 -14.55 8.35 -26.84
C GLY A 63 -15.48 8.17 -25.63
N ASP A 64 -15.08 7.37 -24.63
CA ASP A 64 -15.82 7.16 -23.37
C ASP A 64 -14.98 7.56 -22.17
N ILE A 65 -14.78 8.87 -22.05
CA ILE A 65 -14.01 9.49 -20.96
C ILE A 65 -14.76 9.33 -19.64
N ALA A 66 -16.09 9.30 -19.67
CA ALA A 66 -16.91 9.19 -18.47
C ALA A 66 -16.62 7.89 -17.72
N GLU A 67 -16.67 6.75 -18.42
CA GLU A 67 -16.37 5.45 -17.81
C GLU A 67 -14.92 5.36 -17.31
N ALA A 68 -13.95 5.89 -18.09
CA ALA A 68 -12.55 5.92 -17.66
C ALA A 68 -12.36 6.75 -16.37
N MET A 69 -13.03 7.90 -16.25
CA MET A 69 -13.01 8.71 -15.03
C MET A 69 -13.63 7.97 -13.85
N PHE A 70 -14.76 7.26 -14.05
CA PHE A 70 -15.36 6.45 -13.00
C PHE A 70 -14.41 5.36 -12.50
N GLN A 71 -13.70 4.67 -13.40
CA GLN A 71 -12.71 3.65 -13.03
C GLN A 71 -11.50 4.22 -12.29
N VAL A 72 -10.99 5.39 -12.72
CA VAL A 72 -9.93 6.12 -12.00
C VAL A 72 -10.38 6.49 -10.59
N VAL A 73 -11.57 7.11 -10.45
CA VAL A 73 -12.13 7.50 -9.16
C VAL A 73 -12.32 6.28 -8.26
N LYS A 74 -12.80 5.15 -8.80
CA LYS A 74 -12.97 3.91 -8.05
C LYS A 74 -11.66 3.36 -7.52
N THR A 75 -10.63 3.34 -8.36
CA THR A 75 -9.29 2.88 -7.97
C THR A 75 -8.65 3.82 -6.95
N ALA A 76 -8.74 5.13 -7.15
CA ALA A 76 -8.21 6.14 -6.24
C ALA A 76 -8.91 6.10 -4.86
N LYS A 77 -10.24 5.99 -4.83
CA LYS A 77 -11.01 5.77 -3.59
C LYS A 77 -10.62 4.47 -2.92
N GLY A 78 -10.49 3.38 -3.67
CA GLY A 78 -10.05 2.10 -3.14
C GLY A 78 -8.67 2.18 -2.48
N ARG A 79 -7.74 2.92 -3.10
CA ARG A 79 -6.41 3.21 -2.53
C ARG A 79 -6.50 4.04 -1.26
N GLN A 80 -7.28 5.11 -1.26
CA GLN A 80 -7.47 5.98 -0.11
C GLN A 80 -8.08 5.24 1.08
N GLU A 81 -9.15 4.46 0.86
CA GLU A 81 -9.80 3.65 1.90
C GLU A 81 -8.86 2.62 2.50
N MET A 82 -8.02 2.01 1.67
CA MET A 82 -7.05 1.02 2.13
C MET A 82 -5.92 1.66 2.94
N ILE A 83 -5.39 2.82 2.50
CA ILE A 83 -4.41 3.59 3.27
C ILE A 83 -5.02 4.06 4.59
N SER A 84 -6.24 4.60 4.56
CA SER A 84 -6.98 5.00 5.77
C SER A 84 -7.16 3.83 6.73
N SER A 85 -7.55 2.66 6.21
CA SER A 85 -7.67 1.43 6.99
C SER A 85 -6.34 0.97 7.57
N LEU A 86 -5.23 1.07 6.83
CA LEU A 86 -3.89 0.76 7.34
C LEU A 86 -3.48 1.71 8.45
N VAL A 87 -3.70 3.02 8.26
CA VAL A 87 -3.39 4.04 9.26
C VAL A 87 -4.21 3.80 10.53
N SER A 88 -5.52 3.55 10.41
CA SER A 88 -6.37 3.27 11.57
C SER A 88 -5.95 2.00 12.31
N VAL A 89 -5.55 0.97 11.56
CA VAL A 89 -5.04 -0.30 12.12
C VAL A 89 -3.72 -0.09 12.86
N CYS A 90 -2.81 0.71 12.32
CA CYS A 90 -1.47 0.91 12.90
C CYS A 90 -1.47 1.88 14.08
N LEU A 91 -2.46 2.77 14.15
CA LEU A 91 -2.54 3.80 15.18
C LEU A 91 -2.62 3.20 16.59
N TYR A 92 -3.45 2.17 16.78
CA TYR A 92 -3.65 1.56 18.09
C TYR A 92 -2.38 0.84 18.63
N PRO A 93 -1.72 -0.06 17.88
CA PRO A 93 -0.41 -0.60 18.26
C PRO A 93 0.63 0.47 18.58
N LEU A 94 0.65 1.57 17.83
CA LEU A 94 1.62 2.65 18.04
C LEU A 94 1.41 3.37 19.37
N ILE A 95 0.15 3.63 19.75
CA ILE A 95 -0.19 4.20 21.07
C ILE A 95 0.24 3.24 22.19
N LEU A 96 -0.06 1.95 22.07
CA LEU A 96 0.34 0.94 23.06
C LEU A 96 1.86 0.81 23.20
N LEU A 97 2.58 0.75 22.08
CA LEU A 97 4.05 0.69 22.09
C LEU A 97 4.65 1.95 22.71
N THR A 98 4.09 3.13 22.42
CA THR A 98 4.53 4.39 23.03
C THR A 98 4.36 4.34 24.55
N LEU A 99 3.22 3.85 25.04
CA LEU A 99 2.98 3.66 26.48
C LEU A 99 3.98 2.66 27.10
N CYS A 100 4.32 1.57 26.41
CA CYS A 100 5.34 0.62 26.86
C CYS A 100 6.73 1.29 26.96
N VAL A 101 7.14 2.06 25.95
CA VAL A 101 8.42 2.78 25.95
C VAL A 101 8.50 3.78 27.11
N VAL A 102 7.41 4.53 27.36
CA VAL A 102 7.33 5.45 28.51
C VAL A 102 7.46 4.71 29.84
N ASN A 103 6.80 3.56 29.99
CA ASN A 103 6.94 2.75 31.20
C ASN A 103 8.36 2.20 31.37
N MET A 104 8.98 1.69 30.30
CA MET A 104 10.37 1.25 30.33
C MET A 104 11.33 2.37 30.73
N TYR A 105 11.12 3.58 30.22
CA TYR A 105 11.87 4.77 30.63
C TYR A 105 11.78 5.03 32.13
N ASN A 106 10.58 4.98 32.70
CA ASN A 106 10.37 5.15 34.14
C ASN A 106 11.03 4.03 34.97
N VAL A 107 10.92 2.78 34.52
CA VAL A 107 11.54 1.64 35.18
C VAL A 107 13.06 1.82 35.24
N HIS A 108 13.69 2.14 34.13
CA HIS A 108 15.14 2.25 34.07
C HIS A 108 15.69 3.46 34.84
N THR A 109 15.01 4.60 34.80
CA THR A 109 15.51 5.85 35.42
C THR A 109 15.17 5.97 36.90
N ARG A 110 14.09 5.32 37.37
CA ARG A 110 13.62 5.44 38.75
C ARG A 110 13.63 4.11 39.51
N VAL A 111 13.03 3.06 38.94
CA VAL A 111 12.83 1.79 39.64
C VAL A 111 14.13 1.01 39.81
N ILE A 112 14.92 0.85 38.75
CA ILE A 112 16.18 0.09 38.81
C ILE A 112 17.17 0.73 39.80
N PRO A 113 17.47 2.05 39.74
CA PRO A 113 18.40 2.67 40.68
C PRO A 113 17.94 2.53 42.13
N MET A 114 16.64 2.71 42.38
CA MET A 114 16.05 2.54 43.70
C MET A 114 16.29 1.14 44.26
N ILE A 115 16.08 0.09 43.46
CA ILE A 115 16.27 -1.29 43.90
C ILE A 115 17.75 -1.63 44.10
N SER A 116 18.61 -1.20 43.16
CA SER A 116 20.05 -1.44 43.26
C SER A 116 20.69 -0.83 44.50
N ALA A 117 20.08 0.22 45.07
CA ALA A 117 20.54 0.83 46.31
C ALA A 117 20.28 -0.05 47.55
N PHE A 118 19.28 -0.94 47.50
CA PHE A 118 18.90 -1.81 48.63
C PHE A 118 19.28 -3.27 48.44
N ALA A 119 19.36 -3.76 47.20
CA ALA A 119 19.69 -5.16 46.91
C ALA A 119 20.63 -5.28 45.69
N PRO A 120 21.80 -5.96 45.85
CA PRO A 120 22.69 -6.23 44.73
C PRO A 120 22.00 -7.13 43.68
N GLU A 121 22.43 -7.00 42.42
CA GLU A 121 21.80 -7.65 41.26
C GLU A 121 21.66 -9.18 41.40
N GLU A 122 22.55 -9.81 42.16
CA GLU A 122 22.56 -11.26 42.43
C GLU A 122 21.33 -11.75 43.19
N ARG A 123 20.67 -10.88 43.95
CA ARG A 123 19.45 -11.22 44.68
C ARG A 123 18.18 -10.94 43.88
N TRP A 124 18.29 -10.35 42.69
CA TRP A 124 17.12 -9.97 41.90
C TRP A 124 16.38 -11.20 41.40
N SER A 125 15.04 -11.12 41.40
CA SER A 125 14.21 -12.12 40.74
C SER A 125 14.48 -12.15 39.23
N VAL A 126 14.25 -13.30 38.60
CA VAL A 126 14.43 -13.47 37.15
C VAL A 126 13.64 -12.43 36.36
N GLN A 127 12.44 -12.09 36.83
CA GLN A 127 11.57 -11.09 36.22
C GLN A 127 12.19 -9.69 36.27
N MET A 128 12.81 -9.32 37.41
CA MET A 128 13.53 -8.05 37.55
C MET A 128 14.75 -7.98 36.63
N VAL A 129 15.51 -9.05 36.48
CA VAL A 129 16.65 -9.10 35.55
C VAL A 129 16.20 -8.92 34.10
N ILE A 130 15.13 -9.60 33.68
CA ILE A 130 14.56 -9.45 32.33
C ILE A 130 14.07 -8.01 32.10
N LEU A 131 13.38 -7.44 33.07
CA LEU A 131 12.86 -6.07 33.01
C LEU A 131 14.00 -5.04 32.95
N ALA A 132 15.07 -5.24 33.72
CA ALA A 132 16.23 -4.38 33.74
C ALA A 132 17.00 -4.40 32.42
N LYS A 133 17.29 -5.60 31.88
CA LYS A 133 17.98 -5.75 30.60
C LYS A 133 17.18 -5.23 29.42
N SER A 134 15.87 -5.51 29.38
CA SER A 134 15.00 -5.06 28.28
C SER A 134 14.81 -3.55 28.28
N SER A 135 14.59 -2.92 29.43
CA SER A 135 14.49 -1.46 29.54
C SER A 135 15.82 -0.75 29.21
N GLY A 136 16.95 -1.29 29.69
CA GLY A 136 18.28 -0.79 29.35
C GLY A 136 18.59 -0.86 27.86
N LEU A 137 18.15 -1.91 27.18
CA LEU A 137 18.29 -2.03 25.71
C LEU A 137 17.48 -0.94 25.00
N VAL A 138 16.21 -0.77 25.37
CA VAL A 138 15.31 0.19 24.72
C VAL A 138 15.75 1.64 24.93
N ILE A 139 16.34 1.98 26.08
CA ILE A 139 16.75 3.35 26.39
C ILE A 139 18.18 3.62 25.92
N GLY A 140 19.11 2.71 26.20
CA GLY A 140 20.50 2.84 25.80
C GLY A 140 20.69 2.79 24.28
N TYR A 141 19.91 1.95 23.59
CA TYR A 141 19.95 1.83 22.12
C TYR A 141 18.72 2.44 21.45
N GLY A 142 17.89 3.22 22.14
CA GLY A 142 16.64 3.75 21.58
C GLY A 142 16.81 4.55 20.30
N LEU A 143 17.84 5.40 20.22
CA LEU A 143 18.19 6.14 19.01
C LEU A 143 18.66 5.21 17.88
N TRP A 144 19.43 4.16 18.18
CA TRP A 144 19.88 3.16 17.21
C TRP A 144 18.73 2.28 16.72
N LEU A 145 17.78 1.94 17.60
CA LEU A 145 16.56 1.22 17.25
C LEU A 145 15.66 2.07 16.36
N LEU A 146 15.48 3.36 16.67
CA LEU A 146 14.74 4.30 15.83
C LEU A 146 15.41 4.46 14.46
N ALA A 147 16.73 4.66 14.44
CA ALA A 147 17.51 4.75 13.20
C ALA A 147 17.41 3.46 12.39
N GLY A 148 17.48 2.30 13.02
CA GLY A 148 17.28 1.00 12.39
C GLY A 148 15.88 0.81 11.81
N LEU A 149 14.84 1.26 12.53
CA LEU A 149 13.45 1.24 12.06
C LEU A 149 13.26 2.16 10.85
N LEU A 150 13.82 3.36 10.87
CA LEU A 150 13.80 4.29 9.74
C LEU A 150 14.56 3.75 8.54
N LEU A 151 15.75 3.19 8.76
CA LEU A 151 16.53 2.50 7.72
C LEU A 151 15.73 1.36 7.11
N LEU A 152 15.09 0.52 7.94
CA LEU A 152 14.24 -0.57 7.49
C LEU A 152 13.06 -0.05 6.65
N ALA A 153 12.39 1.02 7.08
CA ALA A 153 11.31 1.63 6.33
C ALA A 153 11.77 2.16 4.96
N ILE A 154 12.95 2.79 4.90
CA ILE A 154 13.57 3.26 3.66
C ILE A 154 13.90 2.06 2.75
N LEU A 155 14.50 1.00 3.29
CA LEU A 155 14.82 -0.22 2.55
C LEU A 155 13.54 -0.89 2.00
N ILE A 156 12.47 -0.97 2.79
CA ILE A 156 11.17 -1.47 2.34
C ILE A 156 10.63 -0.60 1.20
N ARG A 157 10.65 0.73 1.36
CA ARG A 157 10.21 1.70 0.35
C ARG A 157 10.99 1.59 -0.96
N MET A 158 12.32 1.44 -0.88
CA MET A 158 13.18 1.23 -2.05
C MET A 158 12.92 -0.13 -2.68
N SER A 159 12.66 -1.16 -1.87
CA SER A 159 12.38 -2.50 -2.38
C SER A 159 11.10 -2.58 -3.21
N PHE A 160 10.16 -1.64 -3.07
CA PHE A 160 8.93 -1.63 -3.88
C PHE A 160 9.22 -1.45 -5.37
N SER A 161 10.04 -0.46 -5.75
CA SER A 161 10.30 -0.15 -7.17
C SER A 161 11.59 -0.77 -7.71
N LEU A 162 12.62 -0.97 -6.88
CA LEU A 162 13.96 -1.35 -7.32
C LEU A 162 14.25 -2.85 -7.23
N TYR A 163 13.65 -3.55 -6.26
CA TYR A 163 14.02 -4.94 -6.01
C TYR A 163 13.31 -5.89 -6.97
N THR A 164 14.09 -6.42 -7.91
CA THR A 164 13.68 -7.41 -8.91
C THR A 164 14.44 -8.72 -8.69
N GLY A 165 13.75 -9.86 -8.65
CA GLY A 165 14.39 -11.17 -8.56
C GLY A 165 13.44 -12.32 -8.18
N PRO A 166 13.89 -13.58 -8.28
CA PRO A 166 13.05 -14.75 -7.98
C PRO A 166 12.64 -14.82 -6.51
N ARG A 167 13.50 -14.36 -5.59
CA ARG A 167 13.20 -14.28 -4.15
C ARG A 167 12.10 -13.27 -3.82
N ARG A 168 11.86 -12.27 -4.68
CA ARG A 168 10.78 -11.30 -4.50
C ARG A 168 9.39 -11.96 -4.57
N ARG A 169 9.26 -13.09 -5.28
CA ARG A 169 8.01 -13.86 -5.33
C ARG A 169 7.47 -14.26 -3.95
N TYR A 170 8.36 -14.53 -2.99
CA TYR A 170 7.96 -14.87 -1.62
C TYR A 170 7.56 -13.64 -0.81
N LEU A 171 8.32 -12.54 -0.95
CA LEU A 171 8.01 -11.28 -0.28
C LEU A 171 6.67 -10.69 -0.74
N ASP A 172 6.37 -10.81 -2.04
CA ASP A 172 5.12 -10.38 -2.67
C ASP A 172 3.86 -11.07 -2.06
N ARG A 173 4.02 -12.10 -1.21
CA ARG A 173 2.93 -12.74 -0.45
C ARG A 173 2.67 -12.11 0.92
N ILE A 174 3.58 -11.28 1.41
CA ILE A 174 3.56 -10.73 2.77
C ILE A 174 3.25 -9.21 2.70
N PRO A 175 2.35 -8.67 3.53
CA PRO A 175 2.19 -7.22 3.66
C PRO A 175 3.53 -6.58 4.12
N PRO A 176 3.95 -5.43 3.59
CA PRO A 176 3.26 -4.51 2.68
C PRO A 176 3.40 -4.81 1.17
N TRP A 177 4.27 -5.75 0.78
CA TRP A 177 4.56 -6.04 -0.63
C TRP A 177 3.38 -6.64 -1.38
N SER A 178 2.56 -7.46 -0.72
CA SER A 178 1.33 -7.99 -1.31
C SER A 178 0.35 -6.88 -1.69
N LEU A 179 0.27 -5.81 -0.90
CA LEU A 179 -0.59 -4.66 -1.17
C LEU A 179 -0.09 -3.85 -2.36
N TYR A 180 1.24 -3.69 -2.47
CA TYR A 180 1.88 -3.08 -3.62
C TYR A 180 1.57 -3.86 -4.92
N GLN A 181 1.65 -5.20 -4.87
CA GLN A 181 1.27 -6.04 -5.99
C GLN A 181 -0.21 -5.92 -6.34
N THR A 182 -1.11 -5.89 -5.35
CA THR A 182 -2.55 -5.74 -5.59
C THR A 182 -2.85 -4.46 -6.36
N PHE A 183 -2.34 -3.29 -5.94
CA PHE A 183 -2.64 -2.03 -6.61
C PHE A 183 -2.18 -2.01 -8.06
N HIS A 184 -0.92 -2.35 -8.30
CA HIS A 184 -0.40 -2.38 -9.67
C HIS A 184 -1.07 -3.48 -10.50
N GLY A 185 -1.50 -4.58 -9.87
CA GLY A 185 -2.25 -5.64 -10.52
C GLY A 185 -3.66 -5.23 -10.93
N VAL A 186 -4.40 -4.55 -10.05
CA VAL A 186 -5.74 -4.02 -10.32
C VAL A 186 -5.67 -2.97 -11.43
N ASN A 187 -4.72 -2.03 -11.34
CA ASN A 187 -4.47 -1.04 -12.40
C ASN A 187 -4.12 -1.69 -13.74
N TYR A 188 -3.28 -2.73 -13.72
CA TYR A 188 -2.94 -3.50 -14.91
C TYR A 188 -4.18 -4.13 -15.56
N LEU A 189 -5.05 -4.78 -14.76
CA LEU A 189 -6.26 -5.43 -15.26
C LEU A 189 -7.25 -4.43 -15.87
N PHE A 190 -7.45 -3.26 -15.23
CA PHE A 190 -8.29 -2.21 -15.81
C PHE A 190 -7.70 -1.66 -17.10
N ASN A 191 -6.41 -1.34 -17.12
CA ASN A 191 -5.75 -0.80 -18.30
C ASN A 191 -5.77 -1.78 -19.48
N ILE A 192 -5.46 -3.06 -19.25
CA ILE A 192 -5.47 -4.06 -20.31
C ILE A 192 -6.90 -4.34 -20.78
N SER A 193 -7.88 -4.45 -19.88
CA SER A 193 -9.27 -4.68 -20.24
C SER A 193 -9.83 -3.51 -21.06
N SER A 194 -9.56 -2.27 -20.64
CA SER A 194 -9.99 -1.06 -21.33
C SER A 194 -9.41 -0.97 -22.75
N MET A 195 -8.11 -1.22 -22.92
CA MET A 195 -7.47 -1.22 -24.24
C MET A 195 -8.02 -2.32 -25.16
N LEU A 196 -8.28 -3.53 -24.63
CA LEU A 196 -8.83 -4.63 -25.42
C LEU A 196 -10.28 -4.39 -25.84
N GLN A 197 -11.09 -3.72 -25.01
CA GLN A 197 -12.47 -3.34 -25.36
C GLN A 197 -12.56 -2.40 -26.55
N ILE A 198 -11.52 -1.60 -26.80
CA ILE A 198 -11.43 -0.71 -27.97
C ILE A 198 -10.65 -1.32 -29.13
N ASN A 199 -10.56 -2.65 -29.17
CA ASN A 199 -9.90 -3.41 -30.24
C ASN A 199 -8.42 -3.04 -30.46
N ILE A 200 -7.73 -2.48 -29.46
CA ILE A 200 -6.27 -2.34 -29.52
C ILE A 200 -5.68 -3.75 -29.48
N PRO A 201 -4.79 -4.13 -30.43
CA PRO A 201 -4.17 -5.44 -30.41
C PRO A 201 -3.40 -5.66 -29.11
N LEU A 202 -3.50 -6.86 -28.53
CA LEU A 202 -2.92 -7.20 -27.24
C LEU A 202 -1.42 -6.89 -27.14
N SER A 203 -0.67 -7.11 -28.21
CA SER A 203 0.77 -6.81 -28.29
C SER A 203 1.06 -5.31 -28.13
N HIS A 204 0.26 -4.45 -28.76
CA HIS A 204 0.36 -2.99 -28.63
C HIS A 204 -0.06 -2.54 -27.23
N ALA A 205 -1.12 -3.12 -26.68
CA ALA A 205 -1.58 -2.82 -25.32
C ALA A 205 -0.47 -3.12 -24.29
N LEU A 206 0.13 -4.32 -24.33
CA LEU A 206 1.23 -4.70 -23.44
C LEU A 206 2.46 -3.80 -23.60
N THR A 207 2.78 -3.39 -24.84
CA THR A 207 3.89 -2.47 -25.10
C THR A 207 3.63 -1.09 -24.51
N ARG A 208 2.40 -0.57 -24.60
CA ARG A 208 2.00 0.67 -23.96
C ARG A 208 2.15 0.58 -22.44
N ILE A 209 1.63 -0.47 -21.81
CA ILE A 209 1.72 -0.63 -20.35
C ILE A 209 3.18 -0.77 -19.90
N GLU A 210 4.00 -1.53 -20.63
CA GLU A 210 5.44 -1.67 -20.32
C GLU A 210 6.19 -0.33 -20.36
N LYS A 211 5.88 0.52 -21.35
CA LYS A 211 6.47 1.86 -21.47
C LYS A 211 6.08 2.76 -20.30
N HIS A 212 4.83 2.71 -19.85
CA HIS A 212 4.40 3.46 -18.66
C HIS A 212 5.09 2.95 -17.38
N ALA A 213 5.44 1.67 -17.33
CA ALA A 213 6.16 1.06 -16.21
C ALA A 213 7.68 1.34 -16.19
N GLU A 214 8.23 2.18 -17.07
CA GLU A 214 9.69 2.42 -17.18
C GLU A 214 10.36 2.85 -15.87
N HIS A 215 9.67 3.65 -15.04
CA HIS A 215 10.19 4.12 -13.76
C HIS A 215 10.04 3.08 -12.63
N ASN A 216 9.32 1.99 -12.86
CA ASN A 216 9.06 0.96 -11.89
C ASN A 216 9.65 -0.38 -12.38
N ARG A 217 10.88 -0.68 -11.96
CA ARG A 217 11.60 -1.89 -12.39
C ARG A 217 10.84 -3.17 -12.02
N TRP A 218 10.18 -3.18 -10.85
CA TRP A 218 9.33 -4.29 -10.40
C TRP A 218 8.18 -4.54 -11.37
N LEU A 219 7.43 -3.50 -11.77
CA LEU A 219 6.30 -3.66 -12.67
C LEU A 219 6.75 -4.00 -14.10
N LYS A 220 7.81 -3.31 -14.58
CA LYS A 220 8.39 -3.53 -15.90
C LYS A 220 8.82 -4.98 -16.11
N SER A 221 9.52 -5.58 -15.14
CA SER A 221 9.99 -6.98 -15.27
C SER A 221 8.84 -7.98 -15.44
N ARG A 222 7.70 -7.72 -14.79
CA ARG A 222 6.52 -8.58 -14.81
C ARG A 222 5.75 -8.45 -16.11
N ILE A 223 5.49 -7.22 -16.55
CA ILE A 223 4.83 -6.97 -17.84
C ILE A 223 5.69 -7.47 -18.99
N SER A 224 7.00 -7.25 -18.95
CA SER A 224 7.92 -7.70 -20.01
C SER A 224 7.93 -9.23 -20.15
N ALA A 225 7.86 -9.96 -19.03
CA ALA A 225 7.73 -11.42 -19.04
C ALA A 225 6.39 -11.88 -19.64
N ILE A 226 5.29 -11.21 -19.31
CA ILE A 226 3.98 -11.48 -19.92
C ILE A 226 4.02 -11.20 -21.43
N ARG A 227 4.56 -10.05 -21.84
CA ARG A 227 4.68 -9.66 -23.26
C ARG A 227 5.49 -10.69 -24.04
N LYS A 228 6.61 -11.17 -23.50
CA LYS A 228 7.43 -12.20 -24.15
C LYS A 228 6.63 -13.48 -24.40
N ASN A 229 5.84 -13.93 -23.43
CA ASN A 229 5.00 -15.13 -23.57
C ASN A 229 3.85 -14.91 -24.58
N VAL A 230 3.22 -13.74 -24.60
CA VAL A 230 2.19 -13.40 -25.60
C VAL A 230 2.78 -13.35 -27.01
N LEU A 231 3.95 -12.74 -27.19
CA LEU A 231 4.65 -12.70 -28.47
C LEU A 231 5.09 -14.09 -28.96
N SER A 232 5.23 -15.06 -28.05
CA SER A 232 5.47 -16.47 -28.39
C SER A 232 4.20 -17.24 -28.79
N GLY A 233 3.05 -16.57 -28.87
CA GLY A 233 1.78 -17.15 -29.31
C GLY A 233 0.87 -17.68 -28.19
N GLN A 234 1.21 -17.44 -26.91
CA GLN A 234 0.35 -17.84 -25.79
C GLN A 234 -0.84 -16.89 -25.64
N SER A 235 -1.98 -17.43 -25.20
CA SER A 235 -3.12 -16.61 -24.76
C SER A 235 -2.73 -15.73 -23.56
N LEU A 236 -3.40 -14.59 -23.37
CA LEU A 236 -3.09 -13.65 -22.28
C LEU A 236 -3.06 -14.32 -20.90
N ALA A 237 -4.09 -15.12 -20.59
CA ALA A 237 -4.21 -15.81 -19.32
C ALA A 237 -3.07 -16.84 -19.11
N LEU A 238 -2.69 -17.56 -20.17
CA LEU A 238 -1.58 -18.50 -20.13
C LEU A 238 -0.23 -17.79 -19.99
N ALA A 239 -0.04 -16.65 -20.67
CA ALA A 239 1.14 -15.82 -20.57
C ALA A 239 1.33 -15.23 -19.15
N MET A 240 0.23 -14.83 -18.50
CA MET A 240 0.22 -14.39 -17.10
C MET A 240 0.56 -15.54 -16.14
N LYS A 241 0.10 -16.76 -16.40
CA LYS A 241 0.49 -17.95 -15.63
C LYS A 241 1.98 -18.27 -15.78
N ASN A 242 2.48 -18.22 -17.01
CA ASN A 242 3.84 -18.62 -17.37
C ASN A 242 4.88 -17.51 -17.16
N CYS A 243 4.47 -16.32 -16.70
CA CYS A 243 5.42 -15.22 -16.45
C CYS A 243 6.34 -15.48 -15.25
N GLY A 244 6.02 -16.44 -14.38
CA GLY A 244 6.83 -16.84 -13.23
C GLY A 244 6.71 -15.95 -11.99
N TYR A 245 5.94 -14.85 -12.07
CA TYR A 245 5.81 -13.85 -11.01
C TYR A 245 4.48 -13.87 -10.25
N ASP A 246 3.56 -14.80 -10.55
CA ASP A 246 2.19 -14.84 -9.99
C ASP A 246 1.43 -13.51 -10.12
N PHE A 247 1.74 -12.71 -11.15
CA PHE A 247 1.14 -11.39 -11.40
C PHE A 247 -0.06 -11.51 -12.37
N PRO A 248 -1.16 -10.75 -12.19
CA PRO A 248 -1.51 -9.84 -11.09
C PRO A 248 -1.75 -10.57 -9.77
N SER A 249 -2.43 -11.71 -9.80
CA SER A 249 -2.53 -12.64 -8.68
C SER A 249 -2.72 -14.06 -9.21
N LYS A 250 -2.27 -15.06 -8.44
CA LYS A 250 -2.48 -16.48 -8.80
C LYS A 250 -3.97 -16.83 -8.95
N SER A 251 -4.82 -16.29 -8.07
CA SER A 251 -6.27 -16.51 -8.12
C SER A 251 -6.90 -15.87 -9.36
N CYS A 252 -6.43 -14.67 -9.74
CA CYS A 252 -6.86 -13.97 -10.95
C CYS A 252 -6.59 -14.81 -12.18
N VAL A 253 -5.33 -15.21 -12.34
CA VAL A 253 -4.87 -15.95 -13.51
C VAL A 253 -5.62 -17.27 -13.65
N ASN A 254 -5.87 -17.98 -12.54
CA ASN A 254 -6.66 -19.21 -12.57
C ASN A 254 -8.11 -18.96 -12.97
N ASN A 255 -8.77 -17.92 -12.42
CA ASN A 255 -10.14 -17.58 -12.80
C ASN A 255 -10.24 -17.14 -14.27
N LEU A 256 -9.23 -16.44 -14.79
CA LEU A 256 -9.17 -16.05 -16.19
C LEU A 256 -8.95 -17.25 -17.11
N LEU A 257 -8.11 -18.21 -16.73
CA LEU A 257 -7.91 -19.46 -17.48
C LEU A 257 -9.18 -20.31 -17.54
N LEU A 258 -9.97 -20.36 -16.46
CA LEU A 258 -11.25 -21.08 -16.45
C LEU A 258 -12.28 -20.43 -17.38
N ASN A 259 -12.16 -19.13 -17.64
CA ASN A 259 -13.10 -18.37 -18.46
C ASN A 259 -12.53 -18.00 -19.85
N SER A 260 -11.30 -18.39 -20.18
CA SER A 260 -10.63 -17.95 -21.42
C SER A 260 -11.21 -18.56 -22.69
N GLU A 261 -12.09 -19.56 -22.56
CA GLU A 261 -12.83 -20.16 -23.69
C GLU A 261 -14.14 -19.40 -24.00
N ARG A 262 -14.51 -18.39 -23.20
CA ARG A 262 -15.73 -17.59 -23.41
C ARG A 262 -15.40 -16.26 -24.09
N GLU A 263 -16.24 -15.83 -25.03
CA GLU A 263 -16.12 -14.57 -25.78
C GLU A 263 -16.03 -13.32 -24.86
N ASP A 264 -16.59 -13.40 -23.65
CA ASP A 264 -16.58 -12.34 -22.62
C ASP A 264 -15.32 -12.27 -21.73
N SER A 265 -14.18 -12.83 -22.15
CA SER A 265 -12.95 -12.89 -21.33
C SER A 265 -12.43 -11.51 -20.89
N VAL A 266 -12.75 -10.45 -21.65
CA VAL A 266 -12.30 -9.07 -21.37
C VAL A 266 -13.15 -8.37 -20.32
N ALA A 267 -14.46 -8.53 -20.35
CA ALA A 267 -15.37 -7.98 -19.34
C ALA A 267 -15.18 -8.66 -17.97
N SER A 268 -14.91 -9.96 -17.99
CA SER A 268 -14.63 -10.74 -16.79
C SER A 268 -13.29 -10.36 -16.10
N MET A 269 -12.32 -9.77 -16.82
CA MET A 269 -11.12 -9.16 -16.22
C MET A 269 -11.45 -7.94 -15.35
N ALA A 270 -12.34 -7.05 -15.81
CA ALA A 270 -12.74 -5.86 -15.04
C ALA A 270 -13.53 -6.23 -13.79
N LEU A 271 -14.50 -7.16 -13.92
CA LEU A 271 -15.26 -7.70 -12.78
C LEU A 271 -14.37 -8.41 -11.76
N TYR A 272 -13.30 -9.07 -12.20
CA TYR A 272 -12.32 -9.65 -11.29
C TYR A 272 -11.51 -8.57 -10.58
N ALA A 273 -11.02 -7.55 -11.30
CA ALA A 273 -10.25 -6.46 -10.73
C ALA A 273 -11.01 -5.77 -9.58
N ASP A 274 -12.31 -5.55 -9.77
CA ASP A 274 -13.21 -5.03 -8.75
C ASP A 274 -13.29 -5.92 -7.50
N ARG A 275 -13.59 -7.22 -7.69
CA ARG A 275 -13.68 -8.16 -6.58
C ARG A 275 -12.36 -8.29 -5.83
N TRP A 276 -11.25 -8.27 -6.55
CA TRP A 276 -9.92 -8.40 -5.97
C TRP A 276 -9.51 -7.15 -5.18
N LEU A 277 -9.92 -5.96 -5.62
CA LEU A 277 -9.76 -4.72 -4.85
C LEU A 277 -10.53 -4.79 -3.52
N GLU A 278 -11.79 -5.23 -3.54
CA GLU A 278 -12.60 -5.39 -2.33
C GLU A 278 -12.05 -6.48 -1.39
N GLU A 279 -11.56 -7.59 -1.95
CA GLU A 279 -10.92 -8.65 -1.17
C GLU A 279 -9.62 -8.15 -0.52
N ALA A 280 -8.82 -7.34 -1.22
CA ALA A 280 -7.62 -6.74 -0.66
C ALA A 280 -7.93 -5.79 0.50
N LYS A 281 -8.97 -4.96 0.38
CA LYS A 281 -9.45 -4.11 1.51
C LYS A 281 -9.82 -4.97 2.72
N LYS A 282 -10.55 -6.07 2.51
CA LYS A 282 -10.93 -7.01 3.57
C LYS A 282 -9.71 -7.67 4.21
N ASN A 283 -8.74 -8.09 3.40
CA ASN A 283 -7.50 -8.71 3.88
C ASN A 283 -6.64 -7.75 4.68
N VAL A 284 -6.57 -6.48 4.29
CA VAL A 284 -5.90 -5.42 5.08
C VAL A 284 -6.54 -5.30 6.46
N ARG A 285 -7.87 -5.25 6.54
CA ARG A 285 -8.58 -5.20 7.83
C ARG A 285 -8.28 -6.42 8.69
N LYS A 286 -8.31 -7.62 8.10
CA LYS A 286 -7.99 -8.88 8.81
C LYS A 286 -6.55 -8.92 9.33
N SER A 287 -5.57 -8.63 8.47
CA SER A 287 -4.16 -8.56 8.88
C SER A 287 -3.96 -7.53 9.98
N GLY A 288 -4.69 -6.41 9.92
CA GLY A 288 -4.67 -5.41 10.96
C GLY A 288 -5.13 -5.88 12.33
N ILE A 289 -6.22 -6.65 12.38
CA ILE A 289 -6.70 -7.27 13.63
C ILE A 289 -5.62 -8.18 14.23
N ILE A 290 -4.92 -8.97 13.41
CA ILE A 290 -3.85 -9.86 13.88
C ILE A 290 -2.68 -9.05 14.45
N ILE A 291 -2.25 -7.98 13.76
CA ILE A 291 -1.17 -7.09 14.25
C ILE A 291 -1.56 -6.47 15.59
N THR A 292 -2.79 -5.98 15.71
CA THR A 292 -3.34 -5.43 16.95
C THR A 292 -3.39 -6.47 18.06
N ALA A 293 -3.81 -7.70 17.77
CA ALA A 293 -3.86 -8.78 18.75
C ALA A 293 -2.46 -9.16 19.26
N ILE A 294 -1.48 -9.30 18.36
CA ILE A 294 -0.08 -9.59 18.72
C ILE A 294 0.51 -8.46 19.57
N SER A 295 0.28 -7.21 19.16
CA SER A 295 0.77 -6.03 19.89
C SER A 295 0.15 -5.94 21.28
N GLY A 296 -1.17 -6.17 21.38
CA GLY A 296 -1.88 -6.23 22.66
C GLY A 296 -1.38 -7.34 23.57
N LEU A 297 -1.13 -8.54 23.03
CA LEU A 297 -0.56 -9.66 23.77
C LEU A 297 0.85 -9.32 24.29
N LEU A 298 1.69 -8.67 23.49
CA LEU A 298 3.03 -8.27 23.90
C LEU A 298 2.97 -7.29 25.07
N VAL A 299 2.13 -6.25 24.98
CA VAL A 299 1.93 -5.28 26.08
C VAL A 299 1.38 -5.97 27.33
N PHE A 300 0.44 -6.90 27.17
CA PHE A 300 -0.12 -7.66 28.29
C PHE A 300 0.96 -8.49 29.01
N LEU A 301 1.80 -9.20 28.26
CA LEU A 301 2.94 -9.95 28.82
C LEU A 301 3.95 -9.02 29.52
N PHE A 302 4.19 -7.83 28.98
CA PHE A 302 5.04 -6.82 29.61
C PHE A 302 4.46 -6.35 30.95
N ILE A 303 3.15 -6.06 31.02
CA ILE A 303 2.49 -5.66 32.27
C ILE A 303 2.58 -6.77 33.31
N ILE A 304 2.33 -8.03 32.92
CA ILE A 304 2.48 -9.18 33.84
C ILE A 304 3.91 -9.25 34.37
N ASN A 305 4.91 -9.14 33.49
CA ASN A 305 6.31 -9.17 33.91
C ASN A 305 6.63 -8.04 34.89
N MET A 306 6.11 -6.83 34.65
CA MET A 306 6.28 -5.68 35.55
C MET A 306 5.64 -5.90 36.92
N VAL A 307 4.41 -6.44 36.96
CA VAL A 307 3.72 -6.73 38.22
C VAL A 307 4.45 -7.83 38.99
N SER A 308 4.87 -8.91 38.32
CA SER A 308 5.67 -9.97 38.95
C SER A 308 7.02 -9.45 39.47
N ALA A 309 7.64 -8.51 38.76
CA ALA A 309 8.86 -7.85 39.22
C ALA A 309 8.62 -7.06 40.53
N ILE A 310 7.52 -6.31 40.63
CA ILE A 310 7.12 -5.59 41.85
C ILE A 310 6.83 -6.54 43.03
N TYR A 311 6.18 -7.67 42.78
CA TYR A 311 5.99 -8.69 43.82
C TYR A 311 7.31 -9.31 44.28
N GLY A 312 8.23 -9.58 43.36
CA GLY A 312 9.58 -10.05 43.69
C GLY A 312 10.33 -9.05 44.57
N ILE A 313 10.21 -7.75 44.28
CA ILE A 313 10.75 -6.68 45.14
C ILE A 313 10.15 -6.74 46.54
N SER A 314 8.83 -6.89 46.64
CA SER A 314 8.11 -6.90 47.92
C SER A 314 8.51 -8.09 48.79
N ASP A 315 8.82 -9.23 48.17
CA ASP A 315 9.28 -10.43 48.88
C ASP A 315 10.74 -10.26 49.36
N MET A 316 11.59 -9.66 48.53
CA MET A 316 12.98 -9.33 48.91
C MET A 316 13.06 -8.32 50.06
N LEU A 317 12.10 -7.39 50.18
CA LEU A 317 12.05 -6.42 51.29
C LEU A 317 11.54 -7.02 52.60
N LYS A 318 10.93 -8.21 52.57
CA LYS A 318 10.42 -8.91 53.76
C LYS A 318 11.44 -9.90 54.36
N GLN A 319 12.50 -10.24 53.62
CA GLN A 319 13.61 -11.10 54.06
C GLN A 319 14.77 -10.25 54.60
#